data_AF-A0A9X8YS32-F1
#
_entry.id   AF-A0A9X8YS32-F1
#
_cell.length_a   1.000
_cell.length_b   1.000
_cell.length_c   1.000
_cell.angle_alpha   90.00
_cell.angle_beta   90.00
_cell.angle_gamma   90.00
#
_symmetry.space_group_name_H-M   'P 1'
#
loop_
_entity.id
_entity.type
_entity.pdbx_description
1 polymer ?
#
loop_
_entity_poly.entity_id
_entity_poly.type
_entity_poly.pdbx_seq_one_letter_code
_entity_poly.pdbx_strand_id
1 'polypeptide(L)' 'AILAILVVFMFLRDIRATLISAAALPLSILPAFIGMDMMGFSLSIVTLLALSLVIGLLVDDAIVEVENIERHIGMGK' A
#
# COMPACT_ATOMS: atom_id res chain seq x y z
N ALA A 1 -9.26 -4.62 -16.98
CA ALA A 1 -9.16 -3.15 -16.78
C ALA A 1 -10.48 -2.57 -16.26
N ILE A 2 -11.58 -2.64 -17.01
CA ILE A 2 -12.87 -2.03 -16.64
C ILE A 2 -13.46 -2.58 -15.32
N LEU A 3 -13.40 -3.89 -15.10
CA LEU A 3 -13.84 -4.52 -13.84
C LEU A 3 -13.00 -4.07 -12.64
N ALA A 4 -11.70 -3.84 -12.81
CA ALA A 4 -10.84 -3.36 -11.73
C ALA A 4 -11.16 -1.90 -11.37
N ILE A 5 -11.42 -1.06 -12.38
CA ILE A 5 -11.87 0.33 -12.18
C ILE A 5 -13.22 0.36 -11.44
N LEU A 6 -14.16 -0.52 -11.80
CA LEU A 6 -15.47 -0.64 -11.16
C LEU A 6 -15.39 -1.12 -9.71
N VAL A 7 -14.55 -2.13 -9.43
CA VAL A 7 -14.34 -2.63 -8.06
C VAL A 7 -13.69 -1.55 -7.19
N VAL A 8 -12.70 -0.83 -7.72
CA VAL A 8 -12.06 0.31 -7.04
C VAL A 8 -13.09 1.42 -6.77
N PHE A 9 -13.94 1.76 -7.75
CA PHE A 9 -14.97 2.80 -7.59
C PHE A 9 -16.07 2.41 -6.58
N MET A 10 -16.42 1.13 -6.48
CA MET A 10 -17.50 0.64 -5.60
C MET A 10 -17.05 0.46 -4.14
N PHE A 11 -15.77 0.19 -3.87
CA PHE A 11 -15.22 0.17 -2.52
C PHE A 11 -15.08 1.57 -1.89
N LEU A 12 -15.16 2.61 -2.71
CA LEU A 12 -14.64 3.94 -2.43
C LEU A 12 -15.64 4.95 -1.85
N ARG A 13 -16.50 4.51 -0.92
CA ARG A 13 -17.38 5.45 -0.20
C ARG A 13 -16.64 6.59 0.53
N ASP A 14 -15.30 6.56 0.60
CA ASP A 14 -14.43 7.71 0.90
C ASP A 14 -13.14 7.76 0.02
N ILE A 15 -13.13 8.63 -1.01
CA ILE A 15 -12.06 8.75 -2.05
C ILE A 15 -10.67 9.06 -1.48
N ARG A 16 -10.62 9.77 -0.35
CA ARG A 16 -9.37 10.28 0.24
C ARG A 16 -8.56 9.17 0.88
N ALA A 17 -9.24 8.33 1.67
CA ALA A 17 -8.71 7.18 2.37
C ALA A 17 -7.99 6.20 1.42
N THR A 18 -8.69 5.75 0.37
CA THR A 18 -8.09 4.79 -0.58
C THR A 18 -7.01 5.42 -1.46
N LEU A 19 -7.09 6.72 -1.78
CA LEU A 19 -5.99 7.39 -2.50
C LEU A 19 -4.70 7.42 -1.68
N ILE A 20 -4.80 7.57 -0.34
CA ILE A 20 -3.65 7.53 0.56
C ILE A 20 -3.02 6.13 0.57
N SER A 21 -3.81 5.07 0.77
CA SER A 21 -3.27 3.70 0.73
C SER A 21 -2.73 3.33 -0.66
N ALA A 22 -3.39 3.75 -1.74
CA ALA A 22 -2.94 3.49 -3.11
C ALA A 22 -1.63 4.23 -3.44
N ALA A 23 -1.40 5.41 -2.87
CA ALA A 23 -0.14 6.14 -3.01
C ALA A 23 0.97 5.61 -2.10
N ALA A 24 0.64 5.06 -0.92
CA ALA A 24 1.61 4.51 0.02
C ALA A 24 2.38 3.32 -0.58
N LEU A 25 1.69 2.40 -1.26
CA LEU A 25 2.30 1.23 -1.91
C LEU A 25 3.49 1.57 -2.85
N PRO A 26 3.33 2.41 -3.89
CA PRO A 26 4.44 2.75 -4.77
C PRO A 26 5.54 3.54 -4.05
N LEU A 27 5.18 4.39 -3.07
CA LEU A 27 6.13 5.14 -2.25
C LEU A 27 7.01 4.23 -1.38
N SER A 28 6.51 3.09 -0.92
CA SER A 28 7.27 2.11 -0.13
C SER A 28 8.12 1.19 -1.01
N ILE A 29 7.64 0.85 -2.20
CA ILE A 29 8.32 -0.07 -3.12
C ILE A 29 9.53 0.58 -3.82
N LEU A 30 9.42 1.86 -4.21
CA LEU A 30 10.52 2.57 -4.87
C LEU A 30 11.83 2.58 -4.06
N PRO A 31 11.85 3.02 -2.79
CA PRO A 31 13.06 3.01 -1.98
C PRO A 31 13.52 1.59 -1.63
N ALA A 32 12.61 0.61 -1.58
CA ALA A 32 13.00 -0.80 -1.38
C ALA A 32 13.86 -1.30 -2.54
N PHE A 33 13.46 -1.04 -3.79
CA PHE A 33 14.26 -1.39 -4.96
C PHE A 33 15.56 -0.60 -5.06
N ILE A 34 15.55 0.69 -4.73
CA ILE A 34 16.78 1.51 -4.69
C ILE A 34 17.76 0.96 -3.65
N GLY A 35 17.27 0.62 -2.45
CA GLY A 35 18.10 0.01 -1.41
C GLY A 35 18.67 -1.35 -1.82
N MET A 36 17.86 -2.18 -2.49
CA MET A 36 18.33 -3.44 -3.05
C MET A 36 19.44 -3.25 -4.08
N ASP A 37 19.30 -2.29 -4.99
CA ASP A 37 20.31 -1.97 -6.00
C ASP A 37 21.61 -1.46 -5.36
N MET A 38 21.51 -0.54 -4.39
CA MET A 38 22.66 -0.02 -3.65
C MET A 38 23.42 -1.09 -2.84
N MET A 39 22.72 -2.11 -2.34
CA MET A 39 23.30 -3.23 -1.61
C MET A 39 23.78 -4.37 -2.52
N GLY A 40 23.57 -4.26 -3.85
CA GLY A 40 23.94 -5.29 -4.82
C GLY A 40 23.07 -6.55 -4.77
N PHE A 41 21.84 -6.45 -4.23
CA PHE A 41 20.90 -7.56 -4.20
C PHE A 41 20.27 -7.79 -5.58
N SER A 42 20.23 -9.04 -6.02
CA SER A 42 19.56 -9.43 -7.26
C SER A 42 18.11 -9.86 -7.02
N LEU A 43 17.28 -9.66 -8.03
CA LEU A 43 15.90 -10.14 -8.06
C LEU A 43 15.88 -11.67 -8.27
N SER A 44 15.71 -12.40 -7.18
CA SER A 44 15.60 -13.86 -7.12
C SER A 44 14.23 -14.29 -6.59
N ILE A 45 13.92 -15.58 -6.70
CA ILE A 45 12.69 -16.14 -6.11
C ILE A 45 12.62 -15.84 -4.61
N VAL A 46 13.74 -15.88 -3.89
CA VAL A 46 13.78 -15.59 -2.45
C VAL A 46 13.43 -14.13 -2.18
N THR A 47 14.00 -13.18 -2.93
CA THR A 47 13.69 -11.75 -2.74
C THR A 47 12.27 -11.41 -3.19
N LEU A 48 11.74 -12.09 -4.21
CA LEU A 48 10.34 -11.93 -4.64
C LEU A 48 9.36 -12.42 -3.57
N LEU A 49 9.66 -13.57 -2.93
CA LEU A 49 8.87 -14.08 -1.81
C LEU A 49 8.92 -13.12 -0.61
N ALA A 50 10.10 -12.59 -0.29
CA ALA A 50 10.25 -11.60 0.77
C ALA A 50 9.46 -10.31 0.48
N LEU A 51 9.56 -9.78 -0.76
CA LEU A 51 8.79 -8.61 -1.19
C LEU A 51 7.28 -8.89 -1.13
N SER A 52 6.83 -10.05 -1.55
CA SER A 52 5.40 -10.43 -1.48
C SER A 52 4.88 -10.42 -0.06
N LEU A 53 5.65 -10.91 0.92
CA LEU A 53 5.27 -10.89 2.33
C LEU A 53 5.22 -9.46 2.87
N VAL A 54 6.26 -8.68 2.62
CA VAL A 54 6.37 -7.29 3.10
C VAL A 54 5.27 -6.40 2.53
N ILE A 55 4.93 -6.57 1.25
CA ILE A 55 3.82 -5.84 0.62
C ILE A 55 2.49 -6.17 1.32
N GLY A 56 2.26 -7.44 1.69
CA GLY A 56 1.06 -7.83 2.44
C GLY A 56 0.95 -7.10 3.77
N LEU A 57 2.02 -7.12 4.57
CA LEU A 57 2.08 -6.42 5.86
C LEU A 57 1.89 -4.90 5.70
N LEU A 58 2.51 -4.31 4.68
CA LEU A 58 2.40 -2.88 4.40
C LEU A 58 0.97 -2.45 4.05
N VAL A 59 0.23 -3.28 3.30
CA VAL A 59 -1.17 -3.00 2.96
C VAL A 59 -2.04 -3.04 4.20
N ASP A 60 -1.84 -4.02 5.07
CA ASP A 60 -2.59 -4.13 6.32
C ASP A 60 -2.35 -2.89 7.20
N ASP A 61 -1.09 -2.46 7.37
CA ASP A 61 -0.74 -1.24 8.11
C ASP A 61 -1.37 0.01 7.47
N ALA A 62 -1.33 0.12 6.14
CA ALA A 62 -1.90 1.25 5.41
C ALA A 62 -3.43 1.32 5.52
N ILE A 63 -4.12 0.19 5.67
CA ILE A 63 -5.57 0.14 5.90
C ILE A 63 -5.88 0.57 7.33
N VAL A 64 -5.14 0.07 8.32
CA VAL A 64 -5.32 0.43 9.74
C VAL A 64 -5.10 1.92 9.98
N GLU A 65 -4.07 2.52 9.37
CA GLU A 65 -3.82 3.97 9.44
C GLU A 65 -4.98 4.78 8.87
N VAL A 66 -5.52 4.37 7.73
CA VAL A 66 -6.67 5.02 7.10
C VAL A 66 -7.93 4.91 7.96
N GLU A 67 -8.21 3.73 8.51
CA GLU A 67 -9.31 3.52 9.45
C GLU A 67 -9.13 4.39 10.70
N ASN A 68 -7.91 4.50 11.21
CA ASN A 68 -7.60 5.33 12.37
C ASN A 68 -7.81 6.82 12.09
N ILE A 69 -7.48 7.30 10.88
CA ILE A 69 -7.74 8.68 10.43
C ILE A 69 -9.24 8.94 10.34
N GLU A 70 -10.01 8.06 9.68
CA GLU A 70 -11.47 8.20 9.58
C GLU A 70 -12.13 8.19 10.96
N ARG A 71 -11.66 7.31 11.84
CA ARG A 71 -12.12 7.23 13.23
C ARG A 71 -11.79 8.51 14.01
N HIS A 72 -10.58 9.07 13.87
CA HIS A 72 -10.21 10.32 14.54
C HIS A 72 -11.09 11.48 14.09
N ILE A 73 -11.27 11.64 12.78
CA ILE A 73 -12.14 12.67 12.18
C ILE A 73 -13.58 12.52 12.68
N GLY A 74 -14.12 11.30 12.72
CA GLY A 74 -15.46 11.02 13.25
C GLY A 74 -15.61 11.29 14.75
N MET A 75 -14.52 11.22 15.51
CA MET A 75 -14.47 11.56 16.94
C MET A 75 -14.24 13.06 17.20
N GLY A 76 -14.09 13.88 16.15
CA GLY A 76 -13.88 15.33 16.26
C GLY A 76 -12.52 15.71 16.83
N LYS A 77 -11.51 14.85 16.68
CA LYS A 77 -10.13 15.08 17.12
C LYS A 77 -9.16 14.96 15.95
#